data_AF-A0A1Y3XPL0-F1
#
_entry.id   AF-A0A1Y3XPL0-F1
#
_cell.length_a   1.000
_cell.length_b   1.000
_cell.length_c   1.000
_cell.angle_alpha   90.00
_cell.angle_beta   90.00
_cell.angle_gamma   90.00
#
_symmetry.space_group_name_H-M   'P 1'
#
loop_
_entity.id
_entity.type
_entity.pdbx_description
1 polymer ?
#
loop_
_entity_poly.entity_id
_entity_poly.type
_entity_poly.pdbx_seq_one_letter_code
_entity_poly.pdbx_strand_id
1 'polypeptide(L)'
;MYRNGTAHNSRGLVQLALFSAIIIAMAMVPFLGYIPLGFMRATIIHIPVILGSVLLGPRKGAVLGGVFGLTSLVNNTVAPNVTSFVFTPFYSLGDVHGSWASLVIVLVPRILVGVLPYFVFKGLKRLLGSTPGKLTVSLGAAGFVGSMTNTLLVMNLIFVFFGESYGAAKGIAADAVYPFILSIIGLQGVPEAIVATIIVALVGRPLLRFTSSKV
;
A
#
# COMPACT_ATOMS: atom_id res chain seq x y z
N MET A 1 21.57 -19.60 -34.55
CA MET A 1 21.57 -19.69 -33.08
C MET A 1 20.59 -18.64 -32.53
N TYR A 2 19.29 -18.95 -32.49
CA TYR A 2 18.25 -18.01 -32.04
C TYR A 2 18.24 -17.99 -30.50
N ARG A 3 18.69 -16.87 -29.92
CA ARG A 3 18.80 -16.68 -28.48
C ARG A 3 17.40 -16.47 -27.90
N ASN A 4 16.90 -17.43 -27.13
CA ASN A 4 15.64 -17.37 -26.38
C ASN A 4 15.61 -16.19 -25.39
N GLY A 5 15.29 -14.98 -25.87
CA GLY A 5 15.24 -13.74 -25.09
C GLY A 5 13.84 -13.27 -24.67
N THR A 6 12.76 -13.89 -25.17
CA THR A 6 11.40 -13.37 -25.00
C THR A 6 10.62 -14.01 -23.82
N ALA A 7 10.89 -15.27 -23.47
CA ALA A 7 10.11 -16.00 -22.47
C ALA A 7 10.25 -15.43 -21.04
N HIS A 8 11.41 -14.88 -20.67
CA HIS A 8 11.65 -14.31 -19.33
C HIS A 8 10.87 -13.01 -19.12
N ASN A 9 10.72 -12.21 -20.18
CA ASN A 9 10.03 -10.93 -20.13
C ASN A 9 8.50 -11.09 -20.13
N SER A 10 7.98 -12.05 -20.92
CA SER A 10 6.53 -12.32 -20.98
C SER A 10 5.98 -12.85 -19.65
N ARG A 11 6.67 -13.78 -18.98
CA ARG A 11 6.22 -14.29 -17.67
C ARG A 11 6.13 -13.19 -16.62
N GLY A 12 7.12 -12.31 -16.60
CA GLY A 12 7.16 -11.17 -15.69
C GLY A 12 6.05 -10.15 -15.94
N LEU A 13 5.66 -9.95 -17.20
CA LEU A 13 4.54 -9.11 -17.61
C LEU A 13 3.20 -9.74 -17.22
N VAL A 14 3.04 -11.04 -17.42
CA VAL A 14 1.82 -11.78 -17.03
C VAL A 14 1.62 -11.75 -15.52
N GLN A 15 2.68 -11.96 -14.73
CA GLN A 15 2.61 -11.86 -13.27
C GLN A 15 2.23 -10.44 -12.82
N LEU A 16 2.81 -9.41 -13.45
CA LEU A 16 2.43 -8.02 -13.18
C LEU A 16 0.95 -7.79 -13.50
N ALA A 17 0.47 -8.24 -14.66
CA ALA A 17 -0.93 -8.13 -15.05
C ALA A 17 -1.88 -8.87 -14.09
N LEU A 18 -1.50 -10.07 -13.62
CA LEU A 18 -2.26 -10.85 -12.65
C LEU A 18 -2.37 -10.09 -11.31
N PHE A 19 -1.26 -9.60 -10.76
CA PHE A 19 -1.28 -8.83 -9.52
C PHE A 19 -2.08 -7.53 -9.68
N SER A 20 -1.95 -6.83 -10.80
CA SER A 20 -2.77 -5.65 -11.12
C SER A 20 -4.26 -5.99 -11.18
N ALA A 21 -4.63 -7.09 -11.83
CA ALA A 21 -6.02 -7.53 -11.91
C ALA A 21 -6.60 -7.86 -10.54
N ILE A 22 -5.82 -8.53 -9.67
CA ILE A 22 -6.21 -8.80 -8.28
C ILE A 22 -6.41 -7.50 -7.50
N ILE A 23 -5.49 -6.53 -7.64
CA ILE A 23 -5.58 -5.21 -6.99
C ILE A 23 -6.84 -4.47 -7.43
N ILE A 24 -7.14 -4.46 -8.74
CA ILE A 24 -8.32 -3.80 -9.29
C ILE A 24 -9.60 -4.51 -8.80
N ALA A 25 -9.64 -5.83 -8.83
CA ALA A 25 -10.78 -6.61 -8.34
C ALA A 25 -11.04 -6.34 -6.85
N MET A 26 -9.99 -6.37 -6.01
CA MET A 26 -10.11 -6.03 -4.58
C MET A 26 -10.56 -4.58 -4.34
N ALA A 27 -10.15 -3.65 -5.19
CA ALA A 27 -10.57 -2.25 -5.08
C ALA A 27 -12.03 -2.02 -5.49
N MET A 28 -12.54 -2.81 -6.45
CA MET A 28 -13.92 -2.70 -6.96
C MET A 28 -14.92 -3.42 -6.05
N VAL A 29 -14.52 -4.51 -5.38
CA VAL A 29 -15.42 -5.25 -4.50
C VAL A 29 -15.42 -4.65 -3.09
N PRO A 30 -16.56 -4.10 -2.61
CA PRO A 30 -16.66 -3.57 -1.26
C PRO A 30 -16.40 -4.68 -0.22
N PHE A 31 -15.79 -4.32 0.91
CA PHE A 31 -15.38 -5.22 2.02
C PHE A 31 -14.20 -6.16 1.77
N LEU A 32 -13.75 -6.35 0.52
CA LEU A 32 -12.59 -7.19 0.21
C LEU A 32 -11.26 -6.40 0.23
N GLY A 33 -11.22 -5.25 -0.43
CA GLY A 33 -10.02 -4.38 -0.44
C GLY A 33 -10.04 -3.26 0.60
N TYR A 34 -11.24 -2.75 0.91
CA TYR A 34 -11.47 -1.66 1.86
C TYR A 34 -12.53 -2.09 2.87
N ILE A 35 -12.13 -2.30 4.12
CA ILE A 35 -13.04 -2.62 5.22
C ILE A 35 -13.48 -1.30 5.86
N PRO A 36 -14.76 -0.90 5.80
CA PRO A 36 -15.23 0.31 6.44
C PRO A 36 -15.28 0.09 7.96
N LEU A 37 -14.25 0.54 8.68
CA LEU A 37 -14.37 0.76 10.11
C LEU A 37 -15.12 2.09 10.26
N GLY A 38 -16.12 2.19 11.14
CA GLY A 38 -17.08 3.32 11.16
C GLY A 38 -16.46 4.73 11.12
N PHE A 39 -15.19 4.88 11.49
CA PHE A 39 -14.44 6.14 11.41
C PHE A 39 -13.62 6.32 10.12
N MET A 40 -13.09 5.25 9.50
CA MET A 40 -12.30 5.23 8.24
C MET A 40 -12.20 3.83 7.59
N ARG A 41 -11.81 3.76 6.32
CA ARG A 41 -11.63 2.49 5.59
C ARG A 41 -10.24 1.88 5.85
N ALA A 42 -10.20 0.69 6.45
CA ALA A 42 -9.00 -0.12 6.55
C ALA A 42 -8.66 -0.78 5.21
N THR A 43 -7.38 -0.84 4.87
CA THR A 43 -6.92 -1.29 3.55
C THR A 43 -6.27 -2.67 3.62
N ILE A 44 -6.58 -3.57 2.68
CA ILE A 44 -5.88 -4.87 2.53
C ILE A 44 -5.12 -4.94 1.20
N ILE A 45 -5.41 -4.03 0.26
CA ILE A 45 -4.82 -3.98 -1.09
C ILE A 45 -3.31 -3.78 -1.07
N HIS A 46 -2.75 -3.22 0.00
CA HIS A 46 -1.29 -3.11 0.13
C HIS A 46 -0.60 -4.48 0.20
N ILE A 47 -1.28 -5.55 0.63
CA ILE A 47 -0.70 -6.90 0.72
C ILE A 47 -0.29 -7.48 -0.64
N PRO A 48 -1.18 -7.56 -1.67
CA PRO A 48 -0.76 -8.02 -3.00
C PRO A 48 0.30 -7.11 -3.63
N VAL A 49 0.31 -5.81 -3.32
CA VAL A 49 1.38 -4.88 -3.76
C VAL A 49 2.72 -5.27 -3.11
N ILE A 50 2.75 -5.53 -1.80
CA ILE A 50 3.95 -5.96 -1.08
C ILE A 50 4.45 -7.30 -1.60
N LEU A 51 3.56 -8.27 -1.80
CA LEU A 51 3.91 -9.58 -2.38
C LEU A 51 4.47 -9.42 -3.79
N GLY A 52 3.81 -8.64 -4.65
CA GLY A 52 4.29 -8.35 -5.99
C GLY A 52 5.65 -7.65 -5.99
N SER A 53 5.89 -6.73 -5.05
CA SER A 53 7.18 -6.06 -4.85
C SER A 53 8.31 -7.04 -4.50
N VAL A 54 8.07 -7.89 -3.49
CA VAL A 54 9.06 -8.87 -3.02
C VAL A 54 9.36 -9.93 -4.08
N LEU A 55 8.34 -10.37 -4.83
CA LEU A 55 8.45 -11.44 -5.81
C LEU A 55 8.99 -10.94 -7.16
N LEU A 56 8.49 -9.81 -7.67
CA LEU A 56 8.78 -9.34 -9.02
C LEU A 56 9.85 -8.24 -9.07
N GLY A 57 10.25 -7.70 -7.92
CA GLY A 57 11.23 -6.65 -7.78
C GLY A 57 10.63 -5.24 -7.69
N PRO A 58 11.48 -4.24 -7.38
CA PRO A 58 11.03 -2.90 -6.97
C PRO A 58 10.39 -2.11 -8.11
N ARG A 59 10.84 -2.32 -9.37
CA ARG A 59 10.26 -1.64 -10.54
C ARG A 59 8.81 -2.07 -10.79
N LYS A 60 8.55 -3.38 -10.73
CA LYS A 60 7.21 -3.94 -10.92
C LYS A 60 6.33 -3.67 -9.70
N GLY A 61 6.90 -3.73 -8.50
CA GLY A 61 6.23 -3.31 -7.28
C GLY A 61 5.80 -1.83 -7.31
N ALA A 62 6.64 -0.92 -7.81
CA ALA A 62 6.28 0.49 -8.00
C ALA A 62 5.07 0.66 -8.93
N VAL A 63 5.01 -0.11 -10.02
CA VAL A 63 3.86 -0.11 -10.94
C VAL A 63 2.60 -0.61 -10.23
N LEU A 64 2.69 -1.71 -9.47
CA LEU A 64 1.56 -2.23 -8.68
C LEU A 64 1.09 -1.21 -7.62
N GLY A 65 2.02 -0.51 -6.98
CA GLY A 65 1.74 0.60 -6.08
C GLY A 65 1.04 1.76 -6.79
N GLY A 66 1.45 2.09 -8.01
CA GLY A 66 0.77 3.06 -8.86
C GLY A 66 -0.67 2.64 -9.19
N VAL A 67 -0.89 1.38 -9.58
CA VAL A 67 -2.23 0.83 -9.82
C VAL A 67 -3.10 0.93 -8.56
N PHE A 68 -2.54 0.60 -7.39
CA PHE A 68 -3.24 0.77 -6.12
C PHE A 68 -3.59 2.23 -5.82
N GLY A 69 -2.68 3.17 -6.09
CA GLY A 69 -2.96 4.61 -5.94
C GLY A 69 -4.07 5.10 -6.88
N LEU A 70 -4.06 4.67 -8.14
CA LEU A 70 -5.11 5.02 -9.12
C LEU A 70 -6.47 4.44 -8.73
N THR A 71 -6.53 3.17 -8.31
CA THR A 71 -7.79 2.57 -7.86
C THR A 71 -8.29 3.22 -6.57
N SER A 72 -7.38 3.64 -5.68
CA SER A 72 -7.72 4.43 -4.49
C SER A 72 -8.35 5.78 -4.86
N LEU A 73 -7.82 6.47 -5.87
CA LEU A 73 -8.37 7.75 -6.35
C LEU A 73 -9.76 7.58 -6.95
N VAL A 74 -9.94 6.57 -7.80
CA VAL A 74 -11.25 6.27 -8.41
C VAL A 74 -12.27 5.94 -7.32
N ASN A 75 -11.93 5.07 -6.37
CA ASN A 75 -12.85 4.68 -5.31
C ASN A 75 -13.23 5.86 -4.40
N ASN A 76 -12.29 6.76 -4.08
CA ASN A 76 -12.59 7.96 -3.29
C ASN A 76 -13.40 9.01 -4.07
N THR A 77 -13.37 8.98 -5.41
CA THR A 77 -14.20 9.85 -6.25
C THR A 77 -15.62 9.30 -6.40
N VAL A 78 -15.77 7.99 -6.58
CA VAL A 78 -17.07 7.33 -6.82
C VAL A 78 -17.85 7.08 -5.54
N ALA A 79 -17.18 6.80 -4.42
CA ALA A 79 -17.79 6.56 -3.12
C ALA A 79 -17.18 7.47 -2.03
N PRO A 80 -17.45 8.79 -2.09
CA PRO A 80 -16.80 9.77 -1.24
C PRO A 80 -17.19 9.61 0.23
N ASN A 81 -16.19 9.76 1.10
CA ASN A 81 -16.32 9.90 2.54
C ASN A 81 -15.94 11.33 2.95
N VAL A 82 -16.21 11.69 4.20
CA VAL A 82 -15.86 13.00 4.79
C VAL A 82 -14.38 13.37 4.71
N THR A 83 -13.48 12.42 4.45
CA THR A 83 -12.03 12.66 4.29
C THR A 83 -11.54 12.44 2.85
N SER A 84 -12.44 12.17 1.90
CA SER A 84 -12.06 11.84 0.52
C SER A 84 -11.45 13.01 -0.23
N PHE A 85 -11.66 14.26 0.20
CA PHE A 85 -11.03 15.45 -0.39
C PHE A 85 -9.49 15.41 -0.30
N VAL A 86 -8.94 14.64 0.64
CA VAL A 86 -7.49 14.47 0.80
C VAL A 86 -6.91 13.44 -0.18
N PHE A 87 -7.76 12.59 -0.76
CA PHE A 87 -7.35 11.48 -1.62
C PHE A 87 -7.75 11.66 -3.09
N THR A 88 -8.55 12.66 -3.42
CA THR A 88 -8.90 12.99 -4.80
C THR A 88 -9.02 14.51 -4.97
N PRO A 89 -8.44 15.09 -6.04
CA PRO A 89 -8.61 16.51 -6.36
C PRO A 89 -10.03 16.82 -6.85
N PHE A 90 -10.80 15.79 -7.21
CA PHE A 90 -12.13 15.91 -7.81
C PHE A 90 -13.25 15.99 -6.78
N TYR A 91 -12.93 15.91 -5.49
CA TYR A 91 -13.90 16.02 -4.42
C TYR A 91 -13.56 17.20 -3.51
N SER A 92 -14.55 18.04 -3.26
CA SER A 92 -14.47 19.20 -2.39
C SER A 92 -15.56 19.09 -1.32
N LEU A 93 -15.20 19.41 -0.09
CA LEU A 93 -16.12 19.39 1.06
C LEU A 93 -16.16 20.81 1.63
N GLY A 94 -17.19 21.58 1.27
CA GLY A 94 -17.28 23.01 1.58
C GLY A 94 -16.24 23.84 0.81
N ASP A 95 -15.57 24.78 1.48
CA ASP A 95 -14.51 25.65 0.92
C ASP A 95 -13.15 24.94 0.75
N VAL A 96 -13.06 23.65 1.05
CA VAL A 96 -11.83 22.86 0.95
C VAL A 96 -11.81 22.12 -0.39
N HIS A 97 -10.91 22.55 -1.26
CA HIS A 97 -10.66 21.90 -2.55
C HIS A 97 -9.53 20.88 -2.46
N GLY A 98 -9.75 19.70 -3.06
CA GLY A 98 -8.67 18.76 -3.30
C GLY A 98 -7.64 19.40 -4.25
N SER A 99 -6.42 19.61 -3.76
CA SER A 99 -5.33 20.24 -4.52
C SER A 99 -4.41 19.19 -5.15
N TRP A 100 -3.39 19.62 -5.90
CA TRP A 100 -2.31 18.74 -6.38
C TRP A 100 -1.66 17.91 -5.26
N ALA A 101 -1.71 18.38 -4.01
CA ALA A 101 -1.23 17.64 -2.86
C ALA A 101 -2.03 16.34 -2.61
N SER A 102 -3.31 16.28 -2.97
CA SER A 102 -4.12 15.05 -2.85
C SER A 102 -3.62 13.92 -3.77
N LEU A 103 -3.15 14.26 -4.97
CA LEU A 103 -2.52 13.32 -5.90
C LEU A 103 -1.19 12.80 -5.35
N VAL A 104 -0.41 13.68 -4.72
CA VAL A 104 0.85 13.30 -4.06
C VAL A 104 0.55 12.35 -2.90
N ILE A 105 -0.43 12.67 -2.06
CA ILE A 105 -0.83 11.83 -0.92
C ILE A 105 -1.33 10.47 -1.38
N VAL A 106 -2.10 10.39 -2.46
CA VAL A 106 -2.66 9.11 -2.93
C VAL A 106 -1.66 8.26 -3.71
N LEU A 107 -0.72 8.86 -4.43
CA LEU A 107 0.22 8.11 -5.28
C LEU A 107 1.56 7.82 -4.59
N VAL A 108 2.17 8.80 -3.92
CA VAL A 108 3.55 8.67 -3.42
C VAL A 108 3.68 7.57 -2.35
N PRO A 109 2.88 7.55 -1.28
CA PRO A 109 2.91 6.46 -0.30
C PRO A 109 2.67 5.09 -0.95
N ARG A 110 1.75 5.02 -1.92
CA ARG A 110 1.33 3.77 -2.56
C ARG A 110 2.43 3.19 -3.45
N ILE A 111 3.13 4.04 -4.19
CA ILE A 111 4.32 3.65 -4.95
C ILE A 111 5.43 3.20 -4.01
N LEU A 112 5.65 3.91 -2.89
CA LEU A 112 6.67 3.54 -1.90
C LEU A 112 6.39 2.21 -1.21
N VAL A 113 5.12 1.88 -0.94
CA VAL A 113 4.69 0.54 -0.51
C VAL A 113 5.06 -0.53 -1.54
N GLY A 114 5.10 -0.18 -2.81
CA GLY A 114 5.58 -1.04 -3.88
C GLY A 114 7.11 -1.18 -3.96
N VAL A 115 7.89 -0.37 -3.24
CA VAL A 115 9.36 -0.31 -3.39
C VAL A 115 10.08 -0.71 -2.11
N LEU A 116 9.71 -0.12 -0.97
CA LEU A 116 10.40 -0.32 0.31
C LEU A 116 10.40 -1.77 0.79
N PRO A 117 9.29 -2.54 0.71
CA PRO A 117 9.26 -3.92 1.17
C PRO A 117 10.28 -4.84 0.46
N TYR A 118 10.56 -4.58 -0.82
CA TYR A 118 11.59 -5.32 -1.55
C TYR A 118 12.98 -5.09 -0.95
N PHE A 119 13.33 -3.85 -0.63
CA PHE A 119 14.62 -3.52 -0.04
C PHE A 119 14.77 -4.07 1.37
N VAL A 120 13.70 -4.02 2.17
CA VAL A 120 13.65 -4.64 3.50
C VAL A 120 13.85 -6.15 3.39
N PHE A 121 13.08 -6.82 2.54
CA PHE A 121 13.21 -8.26 2.32
C PHE A 121 14.62 -8.64 1.87
N LYS A 122 15.18 -7.93 0.89
CA LYS A 122 16.52 -8.20 0.36
C LYS A 122 17.62 -7.95 1.40
N GLY A 123 17.49 -6.88 2.19
CA GLY A 123 18.41 -6.53 3.28
C GLY A 123 18.39 -7.60 4.36
N LEU A 124 17.21 -7.96 4.87
CA LEU A 124 17.09 -9.00 5.90
C LEU A 124 17.51 -10.39 5.37
N LYS A 125 17.18 -10.73 4.13
CA LYS A 125 17.64 -11.99 3.52
C LYS A 125 19.17 -12.06 3.45
N ARG A 126 19.85 -10.94 3.16
CA ARG A 126 21.32 -10.87 3.15
C ARG A 126 21.90 -10.98 4.56
N LEU A 127 21.29 -10.34 5.55
CA LEU A 127 21.77 -10.31 6.93
C LEU A 127 21.52 -11.62 7.68
N LEU A 128 20.31 -12.17 7.57
CA LEU A 128 19.87 -13.35 8.30
C LEU A 128 20.24 -14.65 7.55
N GLY A 129 20.26 -14.61 6.21
CA GLY A 129 20.51 -15.77 5.36
C GLY A 129 19.21 -16.43 4.84
N SER A 130 19.37 -17.49 4.05
CA SER A 130 18.28 -18.10 3.25
C SER A 130 17.57 -19.28 3.91
N THR A 131 17.76 -19.49 5.21
CA THR A 131 17.08 -20.58 5.95
C THR A 131 15.56 -20.37 5.96
N PRO A 132 14.74 -21.45 5.87
CA PRO A 132 13.28 -21.31 5.76
C PRO A 132 12.62 -20.45 6.85
N GLY A 133 13.07 -20.55 8.11
CA GLY A 133 12.56 -19.71 9.20
C GLY A 133 12.93 -18.24 9.04
N LYS A 134 14.15 -17.95 8.60
CA LYS A 134 14.67 -16.59 8.41
C LYS A 134 14.04 -15.88 7.20
N LEU A 135 13.65 -16.65 6.18
CA LEU A 135 12.90 -16.15 5.04
C LEU A 135 11.49 -15.70 5.44
N THR A 136 10.81 -16.46 6.31
CA THR A 136 9.51 -16.08 6.87
C THR A 136 9.62 -14.77 7.68
N VAL A 137 10.67 -14.61 8.48
CA VAL A 137 10.93 -13.36 9.22
C VAL A 137 11.18 -12.19 8.26
N SER A 138 11.97 -12.41 7.20
CA SER A 138 12.25 -11.38 6.19
C SER A 138 10.99 -10.95 5.43
N LEU A 139 10.09 -11.89 5.14
CA LEU A 139 8.79 -11.63 4.53
C LEU A 139 7.85 -10.89 5.49
N GLY A 140 7.78 -11.32 6.75
CA GLY A 140 6.99 -10.65 7.77
C GLY A 140 7.43 -9.19 7.96
N ALA A 141 8.74 -8.95 8.07
CA ALA A 141 9.30 -7.61 8.15
C ALA A 141 8.95 -6.74 6.93
N ALA A 142 8.97 -7.32 5.72
CA ALA A 142 8.54 -6.63 4.51
C ALA A 142 7.04 -6.27 4.54
N GLY A 143 6.19 -7.18 5.05
CA GLY A 143 4.76 -6.94 5.30
C GLY A 143 4.53 -5.81 6.29
N PHE A 144 5.22 -5.84 7.42
CA PHE A 144 5.16 -4.80 8.46
C PHE A 144 5.56 -3.43 7.91
N VAL A 145 6.74 -3.33 7.30
CA VAL A 145 7.26 -2.06 6.78
C VAL A 145 6.37 -1.55 5.64
N GLY A 146 5.87 -2.42 4.78
CA GLY A 146 4.95 -2.03 3.71
C GLY A 146 3.65 -1.42 4.26
N SER A 147 3.02 -2.05 5.23
CA SER A 147 1.80 -1.52 5.86
C SER A 147 2.06 -0.20 6.60
N MET A 148 3.12 -0.15 7.42
CA MET A 148 3.51 1.06 8.15
C MET A 148 3.88 2.23 7.23
N THR A 149 4.55 1.97 6.12
CA THR A 149 4.87 2.98 5.10
C THR A 149 3.60 3.65 4.60
N ASN A 150 2.55 2.88 4.32
CA ASN A 150 1.28 3.44 3.86
C ASN A 150 0.68 4.33 4.95
N THR A 151 0.47 3.80 6.15
CA THR A 151 -0.24 4.52 7.21
C THR A 151 0.53 5.75 7.67
N LEU A 152 1.83 5.62 7.96
CA LEU A 152 2.63 6.75 8.45
C LEU A 152 2.77 7.84 7.39
N LEU A 153 3.12 7.50 6.14
CA LEU A 153 3.30 8.53 5.12
C LEU A 153 1.98 9.20 4.76
N VAL A 154 0.90 8.44 4.62
CA VAL A 154 -0.41 9.03 4.35
C VAL A 154 -0.77 9.99 5.46
N MET A 155 -0.81 9.51 6.70
CA MET A 155 -1.26 10.31 7.83
C MET A 155 -0.41 11.56 8.08
N ASN A 156 0.92 11.47 7.91
CA ASN A 156 1.80 12.63 8.05
C ASN A 156 1.65 13.62 6.88
N LEU A 157 1.46 13.15 5.65
CA LEU A 157 1.21 14.06 4.52
C LEU A 157 -0.16 14.73 4.64
N ILE A 158 -1.18 14.06 5.18
CA ILE A 158 -2.47 14.68 5.52
C ILE A 158 -2.24 15.82 6.52
N PHE A 159 -1.46 15.58 7.58
CA PHE A 159 -1.17 16.62 8.57
C PHE A 159 -0.49 17.84 7.94
N VAL A 160 0.54 17.63 7.12
CA VAL A 160 1.34 18.72 6.52
C VAL A 160 0.54 19.54 5.50
N PHE A 161 -0.22 18.88 4.64
CA PHE A 161 -0.89 19.56 3.51
C PHE A 161 -2.35 19.92 3.77
N PHE A 162 -3.03 19.20 4.67
CA PHE A 162 -4.48 19.31 4.89
C PHE A 162 -4.86 19.33 6.38
N GLY A 163 -3.91 19.51 7.32
CA GLY A 163 -4.16 19.40 8.76
C GLY A 163 -5.33 20.27 9.26
N GLU A 164 -5.36 21.56 8.90
CA GLU A 164 -6.44 22.47 9.29
C GLU A 164 -7.79 22.06 8.70
N SER A 165 -7.82 21.78 7.39
CA SER A 165 -9.04 21.32 6.71
C SER A 165 -9.55 19.96 7.21
N TYR A 166 -8.64 19.08 7.63
CA TYR A 166 -8.95 17.78 8.18
C TYR A 166 -9.55 17.88 9.58
N GLY A 167 -9.01 18.79 10.41
CA GLY A 167 -9.60 19.14 11.71
C GLY A 167 -10.98 19.75 11.55
N ALA A 168 -11.13 20.75 10.67
CA ALA A 168 -12.40 21.42 10.40
C ALA A 168 -13.48 20.44 9.90
N ALA A 169 -13.15 19.55 8.96
CA ALA A 169 -14.08 18.55 8.44
C ALA A 169 -14.52 17.51 9.47
N LYS A 170 -13.74 17.32 10.55
CA LYS A 170 -14.04 16.40 11.65
C LYS A 170 -14.56 17.10 12.91
N GLY A 171 -14.67 18.43 12.91
CA GLY A 171 -15.05 19.22 14.09
C GLY A 171 -14.01 19.18 15.22
N ILE A 172 -12.74 18.92 14.88
CA ILE A 172 -11.62 18.82 15.82
C ILE A 172 -10.83 20.13 15.80
N ALA A 173 -10.51 20.65 16.99
CA ALA A 173 -9.67 21.85 17.12
C ALA A 173 -8.27 21.61 16.54
N ALA A 174 -7.65 22.65 15.97
CA ALA A 174 -6.40 22.54 15.20
C ALA A 174 -5.24 21.93 16.00
N ASP A 175 -5.20 22.17 17.31
CA ASP A 175 -4.27 21.61 18.28
C ASP A 175 -4.48 20.11 18.55
N ALA A 176 -5.70 19.62 18.40
CA ALA A 176 -6.08 18.21 18.60
C ALA A 176 -5.97 17.35 17.33
N VAL A 177 -5.68 17.95 16.16
CA VAL A 177 -5.55 17.21 14.89
C VAL A 177 -4.41 16.20 14.92
N TYR A 178 -3.23 16.60 15.42
CA TYR A 178 -2.08 15.71 15.46
C TYR A 178 -2.26 14.52 16.44
N PRO A 179 -2.74 14.72 17.69
CA PRO A 179 -3.14 13.62 18.57
C PRO A 179 -4.18 12.69 17.94
N PHE A 180 -5.16 13.24 17.22
CA PHE A 180 -6.15 12.43 16.52
C PHE A 180 -5.52 11.59 15.40
N ILE A 181 -4.61 12.15 14.60
CA ILE A 181 -3.86 11.40 13.59
C ILE A 181 -3.01 10.29 14.24
N LEU A 182 -2.37 10.54 15.38
CA LEU A 182 -1.65 9.51 16.11
C LEU A 182 -2.57 8.38 16.59
N SER A 183 -3.78 8.71 17.05
CA SER A 183 -4.79 7.71 17.43
C SER A 183 -5.18 6.82 16.25
N ILE A 184 -5.27 7.40 15.05
CA ILE A 184 -5.56 6.67 13.81
C ILE A 184 -4.42 5.71 13.48
N ILE A 185 -3.17 6.18 13.53
CA ILE A 185 -1.99 5.36 13.29
C ILE A 185 -1.96 4.17 14.27
N GLY A 186 -2.29 4.41 15.55
CA GLY A 186 -2.34 3.35 16.57
C GLY A 186 -3.49 2.36 16.36
N LEU A 187 -4.71 2.85 16.20
CA LEU A 187 -5.92 2.02 16.15
C LEU A 187 -6.09 1.27 14.82
N GLN A 188 -5.64 1.86 13.72
CA GLN A 188 -5.78 1.26 12.38
C GLN A 188 -4.45 0.71 11.87
N GLY A 189 -3.36 1.49 12.00
CA GLY A 189 -2.07 1.10 11.48
C GLY A 189 -1.54 -0.18 12.13
N VAL A 190 -1.67 -0.32 13.45
CA VAL A 190 -1.15 -1.50 14.16
C VAL A 190 -1.86 -2.79 13.74
N PRO A 191 -3.22 -2.88 13.76
CA PRO A 191 -3.90 -4.07 13.25
C PRO A 191 -3.59 -4.38 11.78
N GLU A 192 -3.58 -3.37 10.90
CA GLU A 192 -3.24 -3.57 9.49
C GLU A 192 -1.83 -4.13 9.32
N ALA A 193 -0.85 -3.62 10.07
CA ALA A 193 0.53 -4.11 9.98
C ALA A 193 0.69 -5.53 10.54
N ILE A 194 -0.04 -5.89 11.59
CA ILE A 194 -0.05 -7.26 12.11
C ILE A 194 -0.61 -8.22 11.04
N VAL A 195 -1.77 -7.88 10.47
CA VAL A 195 -2.41 -8.68 9.42
C VAL A 195 -1.50 -8.80 8.20
N ALA A 196 -0.92 -7.70 7.73
CA ALA A 196 0.02 -7.69 6.61
C ALA A 196 1.26 -8.55 6.89
N THR A 197 1.83 -8.47 8.09
CA THR A 197 2.99 -9.28 8.51
C THR A 197 2.68 -10.76 8.41
N ILE A 198 1.55 -11.19 8.97
CA ILE A 198 1.13 -12.60 9.00
C ILE A 198 0.87 -13.09 7.57
N ILE A 199 0.07 -12.36 6.80
CA ILE A 199 -0.32 -12.80 5.45
C ILE A 199 0.89 -12.82 4.51
N VAL A 200 1.75 -11.79 4.53
CA VAL A 200 2.95 -11.75 3.68
C VAL A 200 3.93 -12.86 4.07
N ALA A 201 4.09 -13.17 5.36
CA ALA A 201 4.93 -14.27 5.82
C ALA A 201 4.40 -15.64 5.37
N LEU A 202 3.09 -15.89 5.52
CA LEU A 202 2.45 -17.16 5.19
C LEU A 202 2.34 -17.40 3.69
N VAL A 203 1.91 -16.38 2.94
CA VAL A 203 1.66 -16.46 1.48
C VAL A 203 2.95 -16.25 0.69
N GLY A 204 3.83 -15.36 1.13
CA GLY A 204 5.09 -15.08 0.43
C GLY A 204 6.01 -16.29 0.37
N ARG A 205 5.98 -17.16 1.40
CA ARG A 205 6.90 -18.31 1.49
C ARG A 205 6.62 -19.37 0.40
N PRO A 206 5.39 -19.87 0.19
CA PRO A 206 5.06 -20.71 -0.97
C PRO A 206 5.36 -20.03 -2.30
N LEU A 207 5.01 -18.74 -2.43
CA LEU A 207 5.18 -18.01 -3.70
C LEU A 207 6.64 -17.81 -4.10
N LEU A 208 7.56 -17.69 -3.14
CA LEU A 208 9.00 -17.63 -3.42
C LEU A 208 9.53 -18.91 -4.09
N ARG A 209 8.94 -20.09 -3.81
CA ARG A 209 9.34 -21.34 -4.48
C ARG A 209 9.02 -21.31 -5.98
N PHE A 210 7.90 -20.71 -6.36
CA PHE A 210 7.47 -20.62 -7.75
C PHE A 210 8.13 -19.47 -8.53
N THR A 211 8.60 -18.44 -7.83
CA THR A 211 9.22 -17.25 -8.42
C THR A 211 10.74 -17.31 -8.46
N SER A 212 11.39 -18.34 -7.91
CA SER A 212 12.86 -18.51 -7.93
C SER A 212 13.43 -18.83 -9.32
N SER A 213 13.25 -17.91 -10.27
CA SER A 213 14.22 -17.60 -11.31
C SER A 213 15.07 -16.45 -10.77
N LYS A 214 16.18 -16.81 -10.09
CA LYS A 214 17.29 -15.95 -9.63
C LYS A 214 16.93 -14.48 -9.33
N VAL A 215 16.65 -14.18 -8.06
CA VAL A 215 16.87 -12.84 -7.47
C VAL A 215 18.25 -12.81 -6.82
#